data_AF-A0A945HEL8-F1
#
_entry.id   AF-A0A945HEL8-F1
#
_cell.length_a   1.000
_cell.length_b   1.000
_cell.length_c   1.000
_cell.angle_alpha   90.00
_cell.angle_beta   90.00
_cell.angle_gamma   90.00
#
_symmetry.space_group_name_H-M   'P 1'
#
loop_
_entity.id
_entity.type
_entity.pdbx_description
1 polymer ?
#
loop_
_entity_poly.entity_id
_entity_poly.type
_entity_poly.pdbx_seq_one_letter_code
_entity_poly.pdbx_strand_id
1 'polypeptide(L)'
;AEAIAGGRLDTRLEAQSDPDLDRLAEFDIEFLEEPVAGIENLAAVRNSSPVPIAVDESAPTVEDISRAVETGAADLVVLKPSAIGGPSEAARAAAIVRDAGMNVVVTSLLEGSVGIRAAAHLASAIGAVDPAPGLATASLLAVDVATPFLPVNGELLLG
;
A
#
# COMPACT_ATOMS: atom_id res chain seq x y z
N ALA A 1 -21.81 -27.41 5.25
CA ALA A 1 -21.00 -26.88 4.15
C ALA A 1 -21.80 -25.76 3.51
N GLU A 2 -21.70 -24.56 4.07
CA GLU A 2 -22.30 -23.36 3.51
C GLU A 2 -21.19 -22.57 2.84
N ALA A 3 -21.34 -22.37 1.53
CA ALA A 3 -20.45 -21.58 0.72
C ALA A 3 -20.67 -20.10 1.06
N ILE A 4 -19.61 -19.43 1.51
CA ILE A 4 -19.57 -17.96 1.59
C ILE A 4 -19.48 -17.48 0.14
N ALA A 5 -20.59 -16.94 -0.37
CA ALA A 5 -20.63 -16.29 -1.66
C ALA A 5 -19.74 -15.05 -1.60
N GLY A 6 -18.64 -15.06 -2.34
CA GLY A 6 -17.79 -13.90 -2.54
C GLY A 6 -18.60 -12.76 -3.16
N GLY A 7 -18.77 -11.69 -2.40
CA GLY A 7 -19.36 -10.44 -2.88
C GLY A 7 -18.43 -9.83 -3.92
N ARG A 8 -18.80 -9.96 -5.18
CA ARG A 8 -18.20 -9.19 -6.27
C ARG A 8 -18.87 -7.83 -6.22
N LEU A 9 -18.13 -6.79 -5.87
CA LEU A 9 -18.59 -5.40 -6.00
C LEU A 9 -18.97 -5.18 -7.48
N ASP A 10 -20.25 -4.87 -7.73
CA ASP A 10 -20.79 -4.61 -9.06
C ASP A 10 -20.29 -3.23 -9.52
N THR A 11 -19.41 -3.20 -10.52
CA THR A 11 -18.68 -2.03 -11.00
C THR A 11 -19.52 -1.06 -11.86
N ARG A 12 -20.85 -1.03 -11.67
CA ARG A 12 -21.71 -0.02 -12.31
C ARG A 12 -21.66 1.29 -11.53
N LEU A 13 -20.51 1.95 -11.60
CA LEU A 13 -20.27 3.28 -11.05
C LEU A 13 -20.91 4.35 -11.95
N GLU A 14 -22.23 4.51 -11.82
CA GLU A 14 -22.77 5.88 -11.78
C GLU A 14 -22.40 6.46 -10.41
N ALA A 15 -22.17 7.78 -10.32
CA ALA A 15 -21.73 8.51 -9.12
C ALA A 15 -22.76 8.48 -7.97
N GLN A 16 -23.11 7.29 -7.51
CA GLN A 16 -23.94 7.00 -6.36
C GLN A 16 -23.00 6.50 -5.25
N SER A 17 -23.26 6.97 -4.04
CA SER A 17 -22.56 6.53 -2.84
C SER A 17 -22.63 5.01 -2.71
N ASP A 18 -21.49 4.36 -2.48
CA ASP A 18 -21.46 2.93 -2.15
C ASP A 18 -21.81 2.78 -0.66
N PRO A 19 -22.98 2.21 -0.32
CA PRO A 19 -23.44 2.12 1.06
C PRO A 19 -22.52 1.28 1.94
N ASP A 20 -21.71 0.38 1.37
CA ASP A 20 -20.73 -0.37 2.14
C ASP A 20 -19.50 0.49 2.47
N LEU A 21 -19.08 1.40 1.58
CA LEU A 21 -18.01 2.37 1.86
C LEU A 21 -18.47 3.45 2.86
N ASP A 22 -19.71 3.92 2.77
CA ASP A 22 -20.25 4.93 3.69
C ASP A 22 -20.18 4.48 5.15
N ARG A 23 -20.38 3.18 5.40
CA ARG A 23 -20.28 2.58 6.74
C ARG A 23 -18.87 2.63 7.32
N LEU A 24 -17.84 2.75 6.47
CA LEU A 24 -16.45 2.83 6.90
C LEU A 24 -16.11 4.19 7.53
N ALA A 25 -16.90 5.23 7.26
CA ALA A 25 -16.72 6.56 7.83
C ALA A 25 -16.80 6.59 9.37
N GLU A 26 -17.42 5.59 9.99
CA GLU A 26 -17.57 5.50 11.45
C GLU A 26 -16.32 4.97 12.16
N PHE A 27 -15.32 4.45 11.43
CA PHE A 27 -14.25 3.61 12.01
C PHE A 27 -12.85 4.22 12.05
N ASP A 28 -12.68 5.53 11.76
CA ASP A 28 -11.37 6.23 11.75
C ASP A 28 -10.28 5.43 11.01
N ILE A 29 -10.65 4.85 9.87
CA ILE A 29 -9.76 4.04 9.03
C ILE A 29 -8.80 4.98 8.31
N GLU A 30 -7.51 4.70 8.41
CA GLU A 30 -6.45 5.53 7.82
C GLU A 30 -6.48 5.50 6.29
N PHE A 31 -6.59 4.31 5.69
CA PHE A 31 -6.79 4.11 4.25
C PHE A 31 -7.37 2.72 3.92
N LEU A 32 -7.91 2.58 2.72
CA LEU A 32 -8.29 1.29 2.11
C LEU A 32 -7.28 0.90 1.04
N GLU A 33 -6.66 -0.25 1.20
CA GLU A 33 -5.71 -0.81 0.25
C GLU A 33 -6.45 -1.61 -0.84
N GLU A 34 -6.30 -1.19 -2.10
CA GLU A 34 -6.78 -1.88 -3.30
C GLU A 34 -8.21 -2.46 -3.16
N PRO A 35 -9.24 -1.65 -2.84
CA PRO A 35 -10.60 -2.15 -2.64
C PRO A 35 -11.22 -2.78 -3.90
N VAL A 36 -10.72 -2.38 -5.09
CA VAL A 36 -11.14 -2.89 -6.39
C VAL A 36 -9.93 -2.96 -7.33
N ALA A 37 -9.92 -3.93 -8.23
CA ALA A 37 -8.85 -4.04 -9.23
C ALA A 37 -9.03 -3.04 -10.38
N GLY A 38 -7.93 -2.47 -10.83
CA GLY A 38 -7.81 -1.54 -11.97
C GLY A 38 -7.77 -0.08 -11.52
N ILE A 39 -6.81 0.68 -12.06
CA ILE A 39 -6.58 2.11 -11.75
C ILE A 39 -7.84 2.95 -12.03
N GLU A 40 -8.56 2.69 -13.12
CA GLU A 40 -9.78 3.41 -13.46
C GLU A 40 -10.92 3.13 -12.47
N ASN A 41 -11.01 1.90 -11.96
CA ASN A 41 -12.01 1.54 -10.95
C ASN A 41 -11.64 2.14 -9.59
N LEU A 42 -10.35 2.16 -9.23
CA LEU A 42 -9.87 2.84 -8.02
C LEU A 42 -10.20 4.33 -8.04
N ALA A 43 -10.02 5.01 -9.17
CA ALA A 43 -10.39 6.42 -9.32
C ALA A 43 -11.89 6.65 -9.06
N ALA A 44 -12.73 5.76 -9.56
CA ALA A 44 -14.17 5.85 -9.35
C ALA A 44 -14.56 5.59 -7.89
N VAL A 45 -13.96 4.61 -7.23
CA VAL A 45 -14.15 4.33 -5.80
C VAL A 45 -13.65 5.48 -4.93
N ARG A 46 -12.46 6.03 -5.23
CA ARG A 46 -11.88 7.16 -4.49
C ARG A 46 -12.80 8.38 -4.49
N ASN A 47 -13.48 8.66 -5.61
CA ASN A 47 -14.39 9.80 -5.71
C ASN A 47 -15.62 9.70 -4.80
N SER A 48 -16.03 8.50 -4.39
CA SER A 48 -17.17 8.28 -3.49
C SER A 48 -16.78 7.77 -2.11
N SER A 49 -15.51 7.42 -1.88
CA SER A 49 -15.04 6.86 -0.62
C SER A 49 -14.90 7.95 0.46
N PRO A 50 -15.42 7.72 1.69
CA PRO A 50 -15.13 8.58 2.84
C PRO A 50 -13.73 8.36 3.42
N VAL A 51 -13.02 7.31 2.99
CA VAL A 51 -11.70 6.89 3.47
C VAL A 51 -10.68 7.00 2.33
N PRO A 52 -9.44 7.48 2.58
CA PRO A 52 -8.40 7.53 1.56
C PRO A 52 -8.13 6.17 0.90
N ILE A 53 -7.81 6.18 -0.39
CA ILE A 53 -7.52 4.96 -1.15
C ILE A 53 -6.02 4.80 -1.40
N ALA A 54 -5.50 3.60 -1.15
CA ALA A 54 -4.15 3.21 -1.52
C ALA A 54 -4.18 2.28 -2.72
N VAL A 55 -3.30 2.53 -3.70
CA VAL A 55 -3.07 1.61 -4.83
C VAL A 55 -1.91 0.67 -4.51
N ASP A 56 -2.09 -0.61 -4.80
CA ASP A 56 -1.10 -1.67 -4.64
C ASP A 56 -1.03 -2.54 -5.92
N GLU A 57 -1.82 -3.62 -6.01
CA GLU A 57 -1.73 -4.59 -7.11
C GLU A 57 -2.05 -3.99 -8.49
N SER A 58 -2.81 -2.90 -8.56
CA SER A 58 -3.09 -2.22 -9.82
C SER A 58 -1.92 -1.37 -10.35
N ALA A 59 -0.87 -1.14 -9.55
CA ALA A 59 0.30 -0.36 -9.93
C ALA A 59 1.64 -1.09 -9.67
N PRO A 60 1.89 -2.25 -10.33
CA PRO A 60 3.07 -3.06 -10.04
C PRO A 60 4.39 -2.49 -10.59
N THR A 61 4.34 -1.48 -11.47
CA THR A 61 5.51 -0.87 -12.11
C THR A 61 5.57 0.64 -11.85
N VAL A 62 6.74 1.25 -12.08
CA VAL A 62 6.91 2.71 -11.95
C VAL A 62 6.03 3.46 -12.96
N GLU A 63 5.84 2.89 -14.15
CA GLU A 63 4.95 3.40 -15.18
C GLU A 63 3.48 3.35 -14.73
N ASP A 64 3.05 2.24 -14.13
CA ASP A 64 1.68 2.12 -13.61
C ASP A 64 1.44 3.05 -12.41
N ILE A 65 2.43 3.22 -11.52
CA ILE A 65 2.40 4.21 -10.44
C ILE A 65 2.24 5.62 -11.00
N SER A 66 3.02 5.98 -12.03
CA SER A 66 2.90 7.28 -12.69
C SER A 66 1.50 7.48 -13.28
N ARG A 67 0.93 6.44 -13.90
CA ARG A 67 -0.45 6.48 -14.41
C ARG A 67 -1.48 6.65 -13.28
N ALA A 68 -1.32 5.99 -12.14
CA ALA A 68 -2.20 6.14 -10.98
C ALA A 68 -2.16 7.58 -10.43
N VAL A 69 -0.97 8.18 -10.39
CA VAL A 69 -0.75 9.58 -10.02
C VAL A 69 -1.43 10.52 -11.03
N GLU A 70 -1.16 10.36 -12.32
CA GLU A 70 -1.70 11.21 -13.40
C GLU A 70 -3.23 11.18 -13.47
N THR A 71 -3.84 10.04 -13.16
CA THR A 71 -5.29 9.85 -13.18
C THR A 71 -5.97 10.20 -11.85
N GLY A 72 -5.21 10.49 -10.79
CA GLY A 72 -5.75 10.77 -9.46
C GLY A 72 -6.49 9.58 -8.86
N ALA A 73 -6.04 8.36 -9.16
CA ALA A 73 -6.73 7.12 -8.82
C ALA A 73 -6.63 6.73 -7.33
N ALA A 74 -5.66 7.28 -6.61
CA ALA A 74 -5.38 6.97 -5.20
C ALA A 74 -4.91 8.22 -4.45
N ASP A 75 -4.95 8.17 -3.13
CA ASP A 75 -4.38 9.16 -2.21
C ASP A 75 -2.96 8.80 -1.78
N LEU A 76 -2.63 7.51 -1.80
CA LEU A 76 -1.29 7.00 -1.52
C LEU A 76 -0.93 5.76 -2.36
N VAL A 77 0.36 5.45 -2.40
CA VAL A 77 0.90 4.28 -3.08
C VAL A 77 1.51 3.32 -2.07
N VAL A 78 1.13 2.05 -2.17
CA VAL A 78 1.80 0.94 -1.50
C VAL A 78 3.06 0.61 -2.28
N LEU A 79 4.22 0.93 -1.69
CA LEU A 79 5.51 0.80 -2.34
C LEU A 79 6.25 -0.42 -1.81
N LYS A 80 6.45 -1.40 -2.69
CA LYS A 80 7.12 -2.67 -2.38
C LYS A 80 8.48 -2.71 -3.08
N PRO A 81 9.60 -2.38 -2.41
CA PRO A 81 10.89 -2.22 -3.09
C PRO A 81 11.32 -3.46 -3.87
N SER A 82 11.05 -4.66 -3.35
CA SER A 82 11.38 -5.91 -4.01
C SER A 82 10.57 -6.19 -5.28
N ALA A 83 9.38 -5.59 -5.44
CA ALA A 83 8.57 -5.73 -6.65
C ALA A 83 9.09 -4.85 -7.80
N ILE A 84 9.66 -3.69 -7.47
CA ILE A 84 9.94 -2.64 -8.47
C ILE A 84 11.43 -2.45 -8.77
N GLY A 85 12.28 -3.39 -8.37
CA GLY A 85 13.71 -3.40 -8.71
C GLY A 85 14.66 -2.93 -7.61
N GLY A 86 14.17 -2.81 -6.37
CA GLY A 86 14.97 -2.54 -5.17
C GLY A 86 14.92 -1.09 -4.69
N PRO A 87 15.72 -0.74 -3.66
CA PRO A 87 15.63 0.55 -2.97
C PRO A 87 15.84 1.77 -3.87
N SER A 88 16.73 1.69 -4.86
CA SER A 88 17.02 2.82 -5.76
C SER A 88 15.83 3.16 -6.66
N GLU A 89 15.20 2.15 -7.26
CA GLU A 89 14.01 2.35 -8.11
C GLU A 89 12.82 2.78 -7.26
N ALA A 90 12.68 2.19 -6.06
CA ALA A 90 11.66 2.59 -5.11
C ALA A 90 11.78 4.04 -4.65
N ALA A 91 12.99 4.53 -4.40
CA ALA A 91 13.21 5.94 -4.07
C ALA A 91 12.79 6.89 -5.21
N ARG A 92 13.01 6.50 -6.48
CA ARG A 92 12.55 7.27 -7.65
C ARG A 92 11.04 7.26 -7.77
N ALA A 93 10.40 6.10 -7.63
CA ALA A 93 8.94 5.98 -7.63
C ALA A 93 8.32 6.82 -6.51
N ALA A 94 8.89 6.77 -5.31
CA ALA A 94 8.44 7.58 -4.18
C ALA A 94 8.54 9.09 -4.46
N ALA A 95 9.59 9.54 -5.15
CA ALA A 95 9.71 10.94 -5.56
C ALA A 95 8.58 11.37 -6.50
N ILE A 96 8.24 10.55 -7.50
CA ILE A 96 7.12 10.82 -8.43
C ILE A 96 5.80 10.99 -7.67
N VAL A 97 5.52 10.07 -6.74
CA VAL A 97 4.28 10.10 -5.94
C VAL A 97 4.22 11.35 -5.05
N ARG A 98 5.33 11.68 -4.38
CA ARG A 98 5.38 12.84 -3.46
C ARG A 98 5.37 14.18 -4.19
N ASP A 99 5.98 14.28 -5.36
CA ASP A 99 5.94 15.49 -6.19
C ASP A 99 4.51 15.81 -6.66
N ALA A 100 3.64 14.79 -6.74
CA ALA A 100 2.21 14.95 -7.00
C ALA A 100 1.36 15.20 -5.73
N GLY A 101 1.99 15.31 -4.56
CA GLY A 101 1.31 15.54 -3.28
C GLY A 101 0.64 14.32 -2.68
N MET A 102 0.93 13.11 -3.19
CA MET A 102 0.44 11.85 -2.64
C MET A 102 1.41 11.26 -1.61
N ASN A 103 0.87 10.42 -0.72
CA ASN A 103 1.68 9.73 0.28
C ASN A 103 2.19 8.37 -0.23
N VAL A 104 3.19 7.83 0.47
CA VAL A 104 3.78 6.52 0.19
C VAL A 104 3.81 5.73 1.48
N VAL A 105 3.34 4.47 1.44
CA VAL A 105 3.55 3.50 2.52
C VAL A 105 4.48 2.40 2.01
N VAL A 106 5.58 2.17 2.71
CA VAL A 106 6.54 1.10 2.32
C VAL A 106 6.11 -0.21 2.95
N THR A 107 5.96 -1.26 2.14
CA THR A 107 5.53 -2.57 2.61
C THR A 107 6.45 -3.69 2.10
N SER A 108 6.33 -4.85 2.75
CA SER A 108 7.05 -6.07 2.41
C SER A 108 6.23 -6.97 1.47
N LEU A 109 6.92 -7.84 0.73
CA LEU A 109 6.35 -9.00 0.03
C LEU A 109 6.54 -10.30 0.84
N LEU A 110 6.55 -10.21 2.17
CA LEU A 110 6.94 -11.32 3.05
C LEU A 110 8.40 -11.78 2.84
N GLU A 111 9.31 -10.84 2.59
CA GLU A 111 10.74 -11.16 2.57
C GLU A 111 11.25 -11.59 3.96
N GLY A 112 12.39 -12.27 3.97
CA GLY A 112 13.15 -12.45 5.20
C GLY A 112 13.77 -11.16 5.71
N SER A 113 14.44 -11.23 6.85
CA SER A 113 15.01 -10.08 7.56
C SER A 113 16.00 -9.26 6.72
N VAL A 114 16.65 -9.86 5.72
CA VAL A 114 17.51 -9.13 4.78
C VAL A 114 16.69 -8.12 3.94
N GLY A 115 15.57 -8.56 3.37
CA GLY A 115 14.70 -7.70 2.56
C GLY A 115 13.98 -6.65 3.41
N ILE A 116 13.49 -7.05 4.57
CA ILE A 116 12.82 -6.14 5.52
C ILE A 116 13.77 -5.03 5.97
N ARG A 117 15.04 -5.32 6.28
CA ARG A 117 16.03 -4.29 6.63
C ARG A 117 16.26 -3.31 5.47
N ALA A 118 16.37 -3.81 4.24
CA ALA A 118 16.53 -2.95 3.06
C ALA A 118 15.32 -2.02 2.87
N ALA A 119 14.11 -2.55 3.02
CA ALA A 119 12.88 -1.75 2.95
C ALA A 119 12.75 -0.75 4.11
N ALA A 120 13.14 -1.13 5.34
CA ALA A 120 13.09 -0.24 6.50
C ALA A 120 14.10 0.92 6.36
N HIS A 121 15.31 0.65 5.88
CA HIS A 121 16.27 1.70 5.54
C HIS A 121 15.74 2.64 4.46
N LEU A 122 15.09 2.10 3.42
CA LEU A 122 14.44 2.93 2.40
C LEU A 122 13.36 3.81 3.02
N ALA A 123 12.42 3.23 3.77
CA ALA A 123 11.30 3.94 4.40
C ALA A 123 11.80 5.12 5.25
N SER A 124 12.83 4.87 6.07
CA SER A 124 13.51 5.92 6.84
C SER A 124 14.17 6.97 5.95
N ALA A 125 14.92 6.57 4.91
CA ALA A 125 15.63 7.48 4.02
C ALA A 125 14.71 8.40 3.22
N ILE A 126 13.53 7.90 2.81
CA ILE A 126 12.52 8.71 2.11
C ILE A 126 11.54 9.38 3.07
N GLY A 127 11.64 9.15 4.39
CA GLY A 127 10.70 9.70 5.38
C GLY A 127 9.27 9.18 5.26
N ALA A 128 9.07 8.00 4.65
CA ALA A 128 7.78 7.32 4.58
C ALA A 128 7.60 6.47 5.86
N VAL A 129 7.35 7.14 6.98
CA VAL A 129 7.18 6.53 8.31
C VAL A 129 5.78 6.72 8.87
N ASP A 130 4.95 7.49 8.17
CA ASP A 130 3.55 7.77 8.46
C ASP A 130 2.79 7.83 7.12
N PRO A 131 1.88 6.88 6.81
CA PRO A 131 1.46 5.75 7.63
C PRO A 131 2.59 4.79 8.02
N ALA A 132 2.38 4.02 9.08
CA ALA A 132 3.36 3.06 9.58
C ALA A 132 3.75 2.03 8.49
N PRO A 133 5.05 1.79 8.22
CA PRO A 133 5.48 0.83 7.21
C PRO A 133 5.02 -0.61 7.51
N GLY A 134 4.49 -1.30 6.50
CA GLY A 134 4.06 -2.70 6.56
C GLY A 134 5.20 -3.71 6.52
N LEU A 135 6.14 -3.59 7.47
CA LEU A 135 7.42 -4.30 7.49
C LEU A 135 7.58 -5.30 8.64
N ALA A 136 6.60 -5.43 9.52
CA ALA A 136 6.60 -6.35 10.66
C ALA A 136 6.28 -7.81 10.28
N THR A 137 6.82 -8.29 9.15
CA THR A 137 6.44 -9.59 8.56
C THR A 137 7.46 -10.70 8.80
N ALA A 138 8.65 -10.40 9.32
CA ALA A 138 9.68 -11.40 9.64
C ALA A 138 9.17 -12.51 10.59
N SER A 139 8.26 -12.19 11.51
CA SER A 139 7.68 -13.16 12.44
C SER A 139 6.77 -14.20 11.78
N LEU A 140 6.35 -13.96 10.53
CA LEU A 140 5.53 -14.91 9.77
C LEU A 140 6.37 -16.06 9.18
N LEU A 141 7.69 -15.91 9.13
CA LEU A 141 8.60 -16.95 8.65
C LEU A 141 9.02 -17.85 9.82
N ALA A 142 8.84 -19.17 9.64
CA ALA A 142 9.29 -20.16 10.63
C ALA A 142 10.83 -20.20 10.78
N VAL A 143 11.55 -19.91 9.70
CA VAL A 143 13.02 -19.88 9.65
C VAL A 143 13.43 -18.68 8.80
N ASP A 144 14.38 -17.89 9.32
CA ASP A 144 15.01 -16.79 8.61
C ASP A 144 16.49 -17.12 8.31
N VAL A 145 17.01 -16.56 7.23
CA VAL A 145 18.42 -16.70 6.81
C VAL A 145 19.36 -15.76 7.56
N ALA A 146 18.81 -14.76 8.25
CA ALA A 146 19.53 -13.83 9.12
C ALA A 146 18.92 -13.82 10.53
N THR A 147 19.53 -13.07 11.45
CA THR A 147 18.89 -12.81 12.75
C THR A 147 17.57 -12.08 12.52
N PRO A 148 16.44 -12.62 13.03
CA PRO A 148 15.12 -12.04 12.83
C PRO A 148 15.08 -10.55 13.16
N PHE A 149 14.70 -9.73 12.19
CA PHE A 149 14.54 -8.30 12.33
C PHE A 149 13.10 -8.00 12.73
N LEU A 150 12.85 -8.08 14.03
CA LEU A 150 11.52 -7.96 14.62
C LEU A 150 11.32 -6.56 15.21
N PRO A 151 10.09 -6.04 15.17
CA PRO A 151 9.78 -4.78 15.83
C PRO A 151 9.87 -4.92 17.35
N VAL A 152 10.29 -3.83 18.00
CA VAL A 152 10.27 -3.66 19.47
C VAL A 152 9.35 -2.49 19.76
N ASN A 153 8.27 -2.73 20.51
CA ASN A 153 7.23 -1.73 20.81
C ASN A 153 6.64 -1.04 19.56
N GLY A 154 6.50 -1.78 18.46
CA GLY A 154 5.97 -1.26 17.19
C GLY A 154 7.01 -0.62 16.27
N GLU A 155 8.28 -0.57 16.66
CA GLU A 155 9.34 0.10 15.90
C GLU A 155 10.42 -0.88 15.40
N LEU A 156 10.91 -0.66 14.18
CA LEU A 156 12.10 -1.33 13.65
C LEU A 156 13.31 -0.41 13.83
N LEU A 157 14.27 -0.81 14.68
CA LEU A 157 15.45 -0.01 14.97
C LEU A 157 16.56 -0.25 13.94
N LEU A 158 16.86 0.80 13.17
CA LEU A 158 17.98 0.84 12.23
C LEU A 158 19.24 1.19 13.04
N GLY A 159 20.15 0.22 13.18
CA GLY A 159 21.39 0.37 13.97
C GLY A 159 22.40 1.34 13.38
#